data_AF-A0A743WPZ1-F1
#
_entry.id   AF-A0A743WPZ1-F1
#
_cell.length_a   1.000
_cell.length_b   1.000
_cell.length_c   1.000
_cell.angle_alpha   90.00
_cell.angle_beta   90.00
_cell.angle_gamma   90.00
#
_symmetry.space_group_name_H-M   'P 1'
#
loop_
_entity.id
_entity.type
_entity.pdbx_description
1 polymer ?
#
loop_
_entity_poly.entity_id
_entity_poly.type
_entity_poly.pdbx_seq_one_letter_code
_entity_poly.pdbx_strand_id
1 'polypeptide(L)'
;APEGVQTLQQRQQRLDAKANVAGGINERFYREQLDALGYTDATIEQFQNLDSTPDPEWGEFWRYYWRVNIPADANISWQTCTSTCDSAIRTWGDTVAECVIDKLCPSHTVVVFAYPEGKENAQN
;
A
#
# COMPACT_ATOMS: atom_id res chain seq x y z
N ALA A 1 -19.15 3.91 15.09
CA ALA A 1 -19.60 4.38 13.76
C ALA A 1 -20.20 3.18 13.03
N PRO A 2 -21.14 3.35 12.08
CA PRO A 2 -21.72 2.21 11.37
C PRO A 2 -20.62 1.41 10.66
N GLU A 3 -20.78 0.09 10.54
CA GLU A 3 -19.85 -0.77 9.81
C GLU A 3 -19.69 -0.27 8.36
N GLY A 4 -18.44 -0.05 7.95
CA GLY A 4 -18.08 0.46 6.61
C GLY A 4 -17.84 1.97 6.53
N VAL A 5 -18.03 2.75 7.59
CA VAL A 5 -17.74 4.19 7.59
C VAL A 5 -16.31 4.45 8.09
N GLN A 6 -15.47 4.98 7.21
CA GLN A 6 -14.09 5.40 7.53
C GLN A 6 -14.05 6.33 8.75
N THR A 7 -13.05 6.16 9.61
CA THR A 7 -12.85 7.04 10.77
C THR A 7 -12.52 8.47 10.33
N LEU A 8 -12.78 9.48 11.19
CA LEU A 8 -12.44 10.87 10.88
C LEU A 8 -10.96 11.05 10.53
N GLN A 9 -10.08 10.34 11.24
CA GLN A 9 -8.64 10.35 11.01
C GLN A 9 -8.28 9.78 9.63
N GLN A 10 -8.86 8.63 9.25
CA GLN A 10 -8.65 8.04 7.92
C GLN A 10 -9.12 8.97 6.79
N ARG A 11 -10.21 9.72 7.00
CA ARG A 11 -10.72 10.68 6.02
C ARG A 11 -9.82 11.91 5.89
N GLN A 12 -9.25 12.38 7.01
CA GLN A 12 -8.29 13.49 7.01
C GLN A 12 -6.99 13.09 6.30
N GLN A 13 -6.45 11.90 6.58
CA GLN A 13 -5.28 11.35 5.88
C GLN A 13 -5.52 11.24 4.38
N ARG A 14 -6.68 10.71 3.96
CA ARG A 14 -7.07 10.65 2.54
C ARG A 14 -7.18 12.03 1.89
N LEU A 15 -7.70 13.03 2.61
CA LEU A 15 -7.81 14.40 2.10
C LEU A 15 -6.42 15.01 1.91
N ASP A 16 -5.55 14.86 2.89
CA ASP A 16 -4.18 15.39 2.88
C ASP A 16 -3.34 14.75 1.77
N ALA A 17 -3.44 13.41 1.64
CA ALA A 17 -2.91 12.62 0.55
C ALA A 17 -3.32 13.14 -0.84
N LYS A 18 -4.58 13.59 -1.00
CA LYS A 18 -5.09 14.09 -2.29
C LYS A 18 -4.74 15.56 -2.54
N ALA A 19 -4.69 16.38 -1.48
CA ALA A 19 -4.45 17.82 -1.58
C ALA A 19 -2.97 18.14 -1.83
N ASN A 20 -2.05 17.33 -1.30
CA ASN A 20 -0.61 17.57 -1.37
C ASN A 20 0.07 16.85 -2.55
N VAL A 21 -0.68 16.39 -3.56
CA VAL A 21 -0.12 15.72 -4.74
C VAL A 21 0.64 16.72 -5.61
N ALA A 22 1.94 16.87 -5.34
CA ALA A 22 2.87 17.59 -6.19
C ALA A 22 4.03 16.66 -6.57
N GLY A 23 3.96 16.00 -7.73
CA GLY A 23 5.05 15.14 -8.19
C GLY A 23 4.74 14.29 -9.41
N GLY A 24 5.80 13.80 -10.06
CA GLY A 24 5.73 12.84 -11.17
C GLY A 24 5.75 11.38 -10.69
N ILE A 25 5.48 10.45 -11.61
CA ILE A 25 5.42 9.00 -11.35
C ILE A 25 6.84 8.45 -11.13
N ASN A 26 7.32 8.51 -9.88
CA ASN A 26 8.58 7.91 -9.45
C ASN A 26 8.39 7.16 -8.12
N GLU A 27 9.39 6.35 -7.74
CA GLU A 27 9.34 5.55 -6.50
C GLU A 27 9.09 6.42 -5.27
N ARG A 28 9.78 7.56 -5.18
CA ARG A 28 9.65 8.51 -4.07
C ARG A 28 8.23 9.06 -3.95
N PHE A 29 7.58 9.39 -5.06
CA PHE A 29 6.21 9.90 -5.09
C PHE A 29 5.22 8.88 -4.53
N TYR A 30 5.31 7.62 -4.97
CA TYR A 30 4.44 6.58 -4.45
C TYR A 30 4.72 6.27 -2.98
N ARG A 31 5.99 6.36 -2.54
CA ARG A 31 6.34 6.21 -1.12
C ARG A 31 5.77 7.34 -0.27
N GLU A 32 5.95 8.60 -0.67
CA GLU A 32 5.35 9.76 0.00
C GLU A 32 3.82 9.63 0.07
N GLN A 33 3.21 9.09 -0.99
CA GLN A 33 1.77 8.84 -1.01
C GLN A 33 1.33 7.76 -0.02
N LEU A 34 2.09 6.67 0.10
CA LEU A 34 1.86 5.60 1.06
C LEU A 34 2.10 6.08 2.50
N ASP A 35 3.15 6.88 2.73
CA ASP A 35 3.44 7.51 4.02
C ASP A 35 2.28 8.40 4.48
N ALA A 36 1.72 9.22 3.57
CA ALA A 36 0.57 10.07 3.86
C ALA A 36 -0.71 9.27 4.22
N LEU A 37 -0.83 8.04 3.71
CA LEU A 37 -1.91 7.12 4.07
C LEU A 37 -1.61 6.33 5.36
N GLY A 38 -0.41 6.42 5.92
CA GLY A 38 0.03 5.75 7.14
C GLY A 38 0.87 4.48 6.94
N TYR A 39 1.29 4.16 5.72
CA TYR A 39 2.09 2.96 5.39
C TYR A 39 3.59 3.29 5.31
N THR A 40 4.20 3.65 6.43
CA THR A 40 5.60 4.10 6.47
C THR A 40 6.63 3.01 6.17
N ASP A 41 6.27 1.75 6.42
CA ASP A 41 7.14 0.59 6.22
C ASP A 41 6.97 -0.07 4.85
N ALA A 42 6.10 0.47 3.99
CA ALA A 42 5.91 -0.05 2.66
C ALA A 42 7.14 0.25 1.78
N THR A 43 7.49 -0.72 0.94
CA THR A 43 8.59 -0.58 -0.03
C THR A 43 8.07 -0.76 -1.44
N ILE A 44 8.75 -0.11 -2.39
CA ILE A 44 8.36 -0.12 -3.80
C ILE A 44 9.53 -0.64 -4.61
N GLU A 45 9.26 -1.64 -5.41
CA GLU A 45 10.22 -2.19 -6.36
C GLU A 45 9.84 -1.78 -7.77
N GLN A 46 10.82 -1.22 -8.46
CA GLN A 46 10.71 -0.80 -9.84
C GLN A 46 11.53 -1.75 -10.73
N PHE A 47 10.88 -2.33 -11.73
CA PHE A 47 11.53 -3.30 -12.63
C PHE A 47 12.05 -2.67 -13.94
N GLN A 48 11.83 -1.37 -14.16
CA GLN A 48 12.08 -0.72 -15.46
C GLN A 48 13.55 -0.69 -15.91
N ASN A 49 14.49 -0.79 -14.96
CA ASN A 49 15.94 -0.67 -15.16
C ASN A 49 16.72 -1.93 -14.73
N LEU A 50 16.01 -3.04 -14.48
CA LEU A 50 16.68 -4.29 -14.13
C LEU A 50 17.15 -5.00 -15.39
N ASP A 51 18.43 -5.36 -15.43
CA ASP A 51 19.02 -6.14 -16.53
C ASP A 51 18.57 -7.61 -16.53
N SER A 52 18.07 -8.09 -15.40
CA SER A 52 17.59 -9.47 -15.23
C SER A 52 16.12 -9.47 -14.82
N THR A 53 15.33 -10.24 -15.53
CA THR A 53 13.93 -10.48 -15.20
C THR A 53 13.80 -11.27 -13.89
N PRO A 54 12.90 -10.88 -12.97
CA PRO A 54 12.65 -11.63 -11.72
C PRO A 54 12.10 -13.04 -11.98
N ASP A 55 11.28 -13.19 -13.01
CA ASP A 55 10.69 -14.46 -13.46
C ASP A 55 10.86 -14.64 -14.99
N PRO A 56 11.59 -15.67 -15.45
CA PRO A 56 11.83 -15.93 -16.86
C PRO A 56 10.55 -16.11 -17.70
N GLU A 57 9.44 -16.55 -17.09
CA GLU A 57 8.21 -16.90 -17.82
C GLU A 57 7.52 -15.66 -18.42
N TRP A 58 7.69 -14.51 -17.78
CA TRP A 58 7.08 -13.24 -18.17
C TRP A 58 8.06 -12.29 -18.91
N GLY A 59 9.33 -12.67 -19.04
CA GLY A 59 10.31 -12.03 -19.92
C GLY A 59 10.43 -10.51 -19.77
N GLU A 60 10.35 -9.79 -20.90
CA GLU A 60 10.55 -8.33 -20.99
C GLU A 60 9.36 -7.51 -20.42
N PHE A 61 8.20 -8.12 -20.22
CA PHE A 61 7.00 -7.41 -19.77
C PHE A 61 7.15 -6.82 -18.37
N TRP A 62 7.99 -7.41 -17.52
CA TRP A 62 8.30 -6.92 -16.17
C TRP A 62 8.71 -5.45 -16.15
N ARG A 63 9.29 -4.92 -17.23
CA ARG A 63 9.70 -3.51 -17.32
C ARG A 63 8.55 -2.52 -17.05
N TYR A 64 7.31 -2.92 -17.34
CA TYR A 64 6.11 -2.10 -17.15
C TYR A 64 5.42 -2.34 -15.80
N TYR A 65 5.95 -3.27 -15.00
CA TYR A 65 5.41 -3.60 -13.69
C TYR A 65 6.11 -2.83 -12.59
N TRP A 66 5.36 -2.60 -11.52
CA TRP A 66 5.84 -2.08 -10.25
C TRP A 66 5.31 -3.00 -9.16
N ARG A 67 6.10 -3.28 -8.12
CA ARG A 67 5.62 -4.05 -6.98
C ARG A 67 5.62 -3.17 -5.74
N VAL A 68 4.47 -3.06 -5.09
CA VAL A 68 4.34 -2.40 -3.79
C VAL A 68 4.29 -3.51 -2.75
N ASN A 69 5.32 -3.60 -1.92
CA ASN A 69 5.37 -4.53 -0.80
C ASN A 69 4.85 -3.82 0.43
N ILE A 70 3.68 -4.23 0.92
CA ILE A 70 3.09 -3.71 2.16
C ILE A 70 3.30 -4.79 3.23
N PRO A 71 4.13 -4.56 4.27
CA PRO A 71 4.31 -5.57 5.30
C PRO A 71 2.97 -5.86 5.97
N ALA A 72 2.72 -7.13 6.30
CA ALA A 72 1.47 -7.57 6.93
C ALA A 72 1.15 -6.85 8.26
N ASP A 73 2.18 -6.26 8.87
CA ASP A 73 2.11 -5.56 10.16
C ASP A 73 1.84 -4.05 10.01
N ALA A 74 1.86 -3.51 8.78
CA ALA A 74 1.78 -2.06 8.50
C ALA A 74 0.47 -1.39 8.96
N ASN A 75 -0.58 -2.17 9.26
CA ASN A 75 -1.89 -1.66 9.66
C ASN A 75 -2.44 -2.37 10.91
N ILE A 76 -1.55 -2.73 11.83
CA ILE A 76 -1.97 -3.26 13.13
C ILE A 76 -2.33 -2.09 14.05
N SER A 77 -3.63 -1.94 14.33
CA SER A 77 -4.11 -1.04 15.38
C SER A 77 -4.41 -1.82 16.66
N TRP A 78 -3.78 -1.42 17.77
CA TRP A 78 -4.09 -1.99 19.08
C TRP A 78 -5.41 -1.44 19.63
N GLN A 79 -6.30 -2.33 20.01
CA GLN A 79 -7.56 -1.98 20.67
C GLN A 79 -7.30 -1.59 22.13
N THR A 80 -7.92 -0.51 22.58
CA THR A 80 -7.82 -0.02 23.97
C THR A 80 -9.19 -0.03 24.65
N CYS A 81 -9.25 0.18 25.97
CA CYS A 81 -10.53 0.24 26.70
C CYS A 81 -11.48 1.36 26.22
N THR A 82 -11.02 2.28 25.38
CA THR A 82 -11.81 3.35 24.76
C THR A 82 -12.32 3.01 23.36
N SER A 83 -11.89 1.88 22.79
CA SER A 83 -12.36 1.38 21.50
C SER A 83 -13.79 0.83 21.59
N THR A 84 -14.52 0.89 20.48
CA THR A 84 -15.88 0.33 20.41
C THR A 84 -15.83 -1.18 20.23
N CYS A 85 -16.74 -1.90 20.90
CA CYS A 85 -16.84 -3.37 20.79
C CYS A 85 -17.10 -3.87 19.35
N ASP A 86 -17.67 -3.03 18.49
CA ASP A 86 -17.97 -3.34 17.09
C ASP A 86 -16.84 -2.94 16.12
N SER A 87 -15.68 -2.53 16.64
CA SER A 87 -14.54 -2.21 15.76
C SER A 87 -13.89 -3.49 15.23
N ALA A 88 -13.51 -3.48 13.95
CA ALA A 88 -12.83 -4.61 13.34
C ALA A 88 -11.50 -4.88 14.05
N ILE A 89 -11.29 -6.13 14.49
CA ILE A 89 -10.04 -6.58 15.11
C ILE A 89 -8.91 -6.62 14.05
N ARG A 90 -9.28 -6.87 12.79
CA ARG A 90 -8.37 -6.89 11.65
C ARG A 90 -9.14 -6.58 10.37
N THR A 91 -8.51 -5.84 9.47
CA THR A 91 -8.95 -5.66 8.07
C THR A 91 -7.96 -6.39 7.17
N TRP A 92 -8.46 -7.20 6.24
CA TRP A 92 -7.65 -7.90 5.25
C TRP A 92 -7.72 -7.19 3.92
N GLY A 93 -6.55 -7.02 3.30
CA GLY A 93 -6.41 -6.23 2.08
C GLY A 93 -6.50 -4.74 2.34
N ASP A 94 -5.79 -3.97 1.54
CA ASP A 94 -5.74 -2.53 1.70
C ASP A 94 -6.39 -1.81 0.53
N THR A 95 -7.71 -1.97 0.46
CA THR A 95 -8.53 -1.42 -0.64
C THR A 95 -8.35 0.10 -0.82
N VAL A 96 -7.92 0.82 0.21
CA VAL A 96 -7.65 2.25 0.12
C VAL A 96 -6.30 2.51 -0.55
N ALA A 97 -5.23 1.89 -0.06
CA ALA A 97 -3.91 2.04 -0.66
C ALA A 97 -3.89 1.52 -2.11
N GLU A 98 -4.48 0.35 -2.35
CA GLU A 98 -4.63 -0.24 -3.69
C GLU A 98 -5.34 0.74 -4.64
N CYS A 99 -6.51 1.26 -4.24
CA CYS A 99 -7.31 2.16 -5.07
C CYS A 99 -6.57 3.48 -5.36
N VAL A 100 -5.90 4.07 -4.38
CA VAL A 100 -5.18 5.34 -4.58
C VAL A 100 -3.99 5.14 -5.52
N ILE A 101 -3.19 4.10 -5.30
CA ILE A 101 -1.98 3.84 -6.09
C ILE A 101 -2.36 3.43 -7.52
N ASP A 102 -3.34 2.55 -7.69
CA ASP A 102 -3.85 2.15 -9.01
C ASP A 102 -4.41 3.36 -9.78
N LYS A 103 -5.07 4.29 -9.08
CA LYS A 103 -5.59 5.52 -9.71
C LYS A 103 -4.51 6.50 -10.14
N LEU A 104 -3.37 6.52 -9.44
CA LEU A 104 -2.21 7.36 -9.75
C LEU A 104 -1.29 6.69 -10.79
N CYS A 105 -1.43 5.38 -11.01
CA CYS A 105 -0.67 4.65 -12.00
C CYS A 105 -1.01 5.09 -13.44
N PRO A 106 -0.01 5.33 -14.30
CA PRO A 106 -0.21 5.50 -15.72
C PRO A 106 -0.88 4.28 -16.36
N SER A 107 -1.65 4.51 -17.42
CA SER A 107 -2.40 3.43 -18.11
C SER A 107 -1.55 2.35 -18.75
N HIS A 108 -0.25 2.58 -18.94
CA HIS A 108 0.69 1.67 -19.60
C HIS A 108 1.61 0.93 -18.60
N THR A 109 1.37 1.09 -17.30
CA THR A 109 2.11 0.41 -16.23
C THR A 109 1.13 -0.30 -15.31
N VAL A 110 1.56 -1.42 -14.72
CA VAL A 110 0.72 -2.22 -13.82
C VAL A 110 1.39 -2.29 -12.45
N VAL A 111 0.62 -2.04 -11.39
CA VAL A 111 1.08 -2.18 -10.01
C VAL A 111 0.59 -3.51 -9.44
N VAL A 112 1.52 -4.28 -8.89
CA VAL A 112 1.25 -5.53 -8.17
C VAL A 112 1.43 -5.28 -6.68
N PHE A 113 0.40 -5.57 -5.90
CA PHE A 113 0.44 -5.46 -4.45
C PHE A 113 0.87 -6.79 -3.85
N ALA A 114 1.99 -6.80 -3.14
CA ALA A 114 2.49 -7.96 -2.43
C ALA A 114 2.39 -7.72 -0.93
N TYR A 115 1.92 -8.73 -0.21
CA TYR A 115 1.78 -8.72 1.24
C TYR A 115 2.73 -9.77 1.84
N PRO A 116 4.04 -9.48 1.93
CA PRO A 116 4.98 -10.41 2.54
C PRO A 116 4.61 -10.64 4.01
N GLU A 117 4.67 -11.89 4.43
CA GLU A 117 4.49 -12.27 5.82
C GLU A 117 5.61 -11.66 6.68
N GLY A 118 5.24 -11.06 7.82
CA GLY A 118 6.20 -10.54 8.79
C GLY A 118 7.10 -11.66 9.31
N LYS A 119 8.40 -11.38 9.46
CA LYS A 119 9.41 -12.37 9.87
C LYS A 119 9.18 -12.96 11.28
N GLU A 120 8.21 -12.45 12.03
CA GLU A 120 7.94 -12.84 13.42
C GLU A 120 6.93 -14.00 13.54
N ASN A 121 6.14 -14.29 12.49
CA ASN A 121 5.11 -15.34 12.54
C ASN A 121 5.53 -16.68 11.90
N ALA A 122 6.69 -16.74 11.23
CA ALA A 122 7.21 -17.94 10.57
C ALA A 122 7.96 -18.91 11.51
N GLN A 123 7.79 -18.77 12.83
CA GLN A 123 8.28 -19.70 13.85
C GLN A 123 7.09 -20.35 14.57
N ASN A 124 6.40 -21.27 13.88
CA ASN A 124 5.63 -22.33 14.54
C ASN A 124 5.80 -23.62 13.75
#